data_AF-A0A381YPJ2-F1
#
_entry.id   AF-A0A381YPJ2-F1
#
_cell.length_a   1.000
_cell.length_b   1.000
_cell.length_c   1.000
_cell.angle_alpha   90.00
_cell.angle_beta   90.00
_cell.angle_gamma   90.00
#
_symmetry.space_group_name_H-M   'P 1'
#
loop_
_entity.id
_entity.type
_entity.pdbx_description
1 polymer ?
#
loop_
_entity_poly.entity_id
_entity_poly.type
_entity_poly.pdbx_seq_one_letter_code
_entity_poly.pdbx_strand_id
1 'polypeptide(L)'
;METIAQIVSKDKNILLLDYPFDELKIKQQMFFKTPEEEMNVRMNNLKDIIKIFNEENILYWLQGKTLLGLYKNKRLIENDHDEDIGTDIKNLDIVARKIIPKLESIGFVVIRCPKDNSMVSVIRDWRYIDICFFKHRGRKYGYQKKFFPAKYYQSYTTIEIDDFEYKIPTYTKDIIKFSYNITV
;
A
#
# COMPACT_ATOMS: atom_id res chain seq x y z
N MET A 1 3.23 -6.46 22.03
CA MET A 1 2.59 -6.60 20.70
C MET A 1 3.61 -7.28 19.81
N GLU A 2 3.23 -8.39 19.17
CA GLU A 2 4.09 -9.09 18.21
C GLU A 2 4.34 -8.21 16.99
N THR A 3 5.50 -8.33 16.35
CA THR A 3 5.74 -7.71 15.05
C THR A 3 5.01 -8.49 13.96
N ILE A 4 4.68 -7.84 12.85
CA ILE A 4 4.11 -8.53 11.69
C ILE A 4 5.05 -9.63 11.23
N ALA A 5 6.37 -9.37 11.25
CA ALA A 5 7.40 -10.36 10.94
C ALA A 5 7.30 -11.63 11.80
N GLN A 6 7.10 -11.49 13.12
CA GLN A 6 6.90 -12.64 14.02
C GLN A 6 5.63 -13.42 13.68
N ILE A 7 4.54 -12.71 13.34
CA ILE A 7 3.25 -13.32 13.00
C ILE A 7 3.37 -14.12 11.69
N VAL A 8 3.91 -13.52 10.63
CA VAL A 8 3.97 -14.15 9.30
C VAL A 8 5.01 -15.27 9.24
N SER A 9 6.14 -15.12 9.93
CA SER A 9 7.18 -16.17 9.99
C SER A 9 6.85 -17.31 10.95
N LYS A 10 5.90 -17.09 11.87
CA LYS A 10 5.61 -17.97 13.01
C LYS A 10 6.85 -18.20 13.89
N ASP A 11 7.80 -17.27 13.88
CA ASP A 11 9.02 -17.30 14.69
C ASP A 11 9.14 -16.01 15.52
N LYS A 12 9.15 -16.16 16.85
CA LYS A 12 9.27 -15.03 17.78
C LYS A 12 10.62 -14.33 17.73
N ASN A 13 11.65 -14.92 17.12
CA ASN A 13 12.96 -14.31 17.00
C ASN A 13 13.08 -13.42 15.76
N ILE A 14 12.19 -13.56 14.77
CA ILE A 14 12.21 -12.78 13.54
C ILE A 14 11.45 -11.47 13.76
N LEU A 15 12.20 -10.42 14.13
CA LEU A 15 11.63 -9.11 14.46
C LEU A 15 11.34 -8.24 13.22
N LEU A 16 11.96 -8.54 12.08
CA LEU A 16 11.77 -7.84 10.82
C LEU A 16 11.96 -8.79 9.63
N LEU A 17 11.42 -8.41 8.48
CA LEU A 17 11.75 -8.98 7.17
C LEU A 17 12.25 -7.86 6.27
N ASP A 18 13.28 -8.13 5.49
CA ASP A 18 13.84 -7.19 4.51
C ASP A 18 14.04 -7.88 3.16
N TYR A 19 14.11 -7.09 2.10
CA TYR A 19 14.17 -7.58 0.72
C TYR A 19 15.23 -6.81 -0.08
N PRO A 20 16.02 -7.49 -0.95
CA PRO A 20 17.01 -6.82 -1.79
C PRO A 20 16.31 -6.07 -2.94
N PHE A 21 15.81 -4.86 -2.68
CA PHE A 21 15.08 -4.04 -3.68
C PHE A 21 15.93 -3.66 -4.90
N ASP A 22 17.25 -3.60 -4.77
CA ASP A 22 18.14 -3.32 -5.90
C ASP A 22 18.07 -4.42 -6.96
N GLU A 23 17.93 -5.68 -6.55
CA GLU A 23 17.74 -6.81 -7.47
C GLU A 23 16.33 -6.84 -8.07
N LEU A 24 15.34 -6.28 -7.36
CA LEU A 24 13.95 -6.31 -7.80
C LEU A 24 13.78 -5.58 -9.14
N LYS A 25 14.44 -4.43 -9.29
CA LYS A 25 14.35 -3.63 -10.52
C LYS A 25 14.86 -4.41 -11.73
N ILE A 26 15.92 -5.19 -11.57
CA ILE A 26 16.47 -6.06 -12.62
C ILE A 26 15.45 -7.14 -12.98
N LYS A 27 14.85 -7.79 -11.97
CA LYS A 27 13.83 -8.83 -12.18
C LYS A 27 12.58 -8.29 -12.89
N GLN A 28 12.12 -7.09 -12.53
CA GLN A 28 11.02 -6.40 -13.20
C GLN A 28 11.32 -6.17 -14.70
N GLN A 29 12.51 -5.64 -15.01
CA GLN A 29 12.93 -5.39 -16.39
C GLN A 29 13.06 -6.66 -17.23
N MET A 30 13.42 -7.79 -16.62
CA MET A 30 13.49 -9.09 -17.30
C MET A 30 12.13 -9.75 -17.46
N PHE A 31 11.20 -9.49 -16.53
CA PHE A 31 9.88 -10.13 -16.50
C PHE A 31 8.89 -9.45 -17.44
N PHE A 32 8.81 -8.12 -17.42
CA PHE A 32 7.86 -7.37 -18.23
C PHE A 32 8.43 -7.08 -19.61
N LYS A 33 7.68 -7.45 -20.65
CA LYS A 33 8.10 -7.21 -22.04
C LYS A 33 7.71 -5.81 -22.51
N THR A 34 6.65 -5.25 -21.93
CA THR A 34 6.14 -3.92 -22.28
C THR A 34 5.66 -3.15 -21.04
N PRO A 35 5.69 -1.80 -21.08
CA PRO A 35 5.11 -0.98 -20.01
C PRO A 35 3.61 -1.21 -19.79
N GLU A 36 2.86 -1.59 -20.84
CA GLU A 36 1.42 -1.88 -20.72
C GLU A 36 1.16 -3.18 -19.95
N GLU A 37 1.96 -4.22 -20.20
CA GLU A 37 1.92 -5.47 -19.44
C GLU A 37 2.19 -5.22 -17.96
N GLU A 38 3.23 -4.44 -17.66
CA GLU A 38 3.54 -4.04 -16.29
C GLU A 38 2.38 -3.26 -15.65
N MET A 39 1.81 -2.28 -16.36
CA MET A 39 0.67 -1.51 -15.86
C MET A 39 -0.52 -2.41 -15.52
N ASN A 40 -0.86 -3.35 -16.40
CA ASN A 40 -1.96 -4.27 -16.17
C ASN A 40 -1.74 -5.12 -14.92
N VAL A 41 -0.52 -5.64 -14.72
CA VAL A 41 -0.16 -6.37 -13.49
C VAL A 41 -0.28 -5.48 -12.25
N ARG A 42 0.24 -4.25 -12.29
CA ARG A 42 0.15 -3.29 -11.19
C ARG A 42 -1.30 -2.98 -10.81
N MET A 43 -2.13 -2.68 -11.80
CA MET A 43 -3.55 -2.39 -11.62
C MET A 43 -4.31 -3.60 -11.08
N ASN A 44 -4.07 -4.80 -11.61
CA ASN A 44 -4.72 -6.03 -11.15
C ASN A 44 -4.32 -6.37 -9.71
N ASN A 45 -3.03 -6.28 -9.37
CA ASN A 45 -2.56 -6.48 -8.01
C ASN A 45 -3.20 -5.50 -7.03
N LEU A 46 -3.28 -4.22 -7.39
CA LEU A 46 -3.93 -3.21 -6.54
C LEU A 46 -5.42 -3.49 -6.36
N LYS A 47 -6.14 -3.85 -7.44
CA LYS A 47 -7.56 -4.22 -7.39
C LYS A 47 -7.79 -5.42 -6.48
N ASP A 48 -6.96 -6.46 -6.56
CA ASP A 48 -7.13 -7.67 -5.77
C ASP A 48 -6.88 -7.45 -4.27
N ILE A 49 -5.86 -6.66 -3.90
CA ILE A 49 -5.67 -6.26 -2.49
C ILE A 49 -6.91 -5.50 -2.00
N ILE A 50 -7.40 -4.54 -2.78
CA ILE A 50 -8.57 -3.74 -2.40
C ILE A 50 -9.82 -4.60 -2.22
N LYS A 51 -10.07 -5.57 -3.11
CA LYS A 51 -11.20 -6.50 -2.97
C LYS A 51 -11.14 -7.23 -1.63
N ILE A 52 -9.97 -7.75 -1.25
CA ILE A 52 -9.78 -8.44 0.04
C ILE A 52 -10.03 -7.49 1.23
N PHE A 53 -9.57 -6.24 1.16
CA PHE A 53 -9.87 -5.24 2.20
C PHE A 53 -11.37 -4.94 2.29
N ASN A 54 -12.06 -4.82 1.15
CA ASN A 54 -13.49 -4.57 1.09
C ASN A 54 -14.31 -5.75 1.63
N GLU A 55 -13.96 -6.99 1.28
CA GLU A 55 -14.58 -8.21 1.82
C GLU A 55 -14.50 -8.27 3.35
N GLU A 56 -13.38 -7.79 3.91
CA GLU A 56 -13.13 -7.76 5.35
C GLU A 56 -13.62 -6.48 6.03
N ASN A 57 -14.30 -5.60 5.29
CA ASN A 57 -14.81 -4.30 5.76
C ASN A 57 -13.71 -3.44 6.43
N ILE A 58 -12.47 -3.55 5.95
CA ILE A 58 -11.34 -2.78 6.45
C ILE A 58 -11.24 -1.49 5.64
N LEU A 59 -11.33 -0.35 6.34
CA LEU A 59 -11.06 0.94 5.74
C LEU A 59 -9.60 0.99 5.25
N TYR A 60 -9.45 1.28 3.97
CA TYR A 60 -8.18 1.63 3.33
C TYR A 60 -8.34 2.95 2.58
N TRP A 61 -7.21 3.48 2.11
CA TRP A 61 -7.19 4.55 1.12
C TRP A 61 -5.96 4.43 0.24
N LEU A 62 -6.03 4.94 -0.99
CA LEU A 62 -4.83 5.12 -1.82
C LEU A 62 -3.88 6.12 -1.16
N GLN A 63 -2.58 5.84 -1.21
CA GLN A 63 -1.56 6.66 -0.57
C GLN A 63 -0.45 7.05 -1.57
N GLY A 64 0.34 8.07 -1.21
CA GLY A 64 1.57 8.39 -1.91
C GLY A 64 1.37 8.71 -3.39
N LYS A 65 2.25 8.18 -4.24
CA LYS A 65 2.19 8.41 -5.68
C LYS A 65 1.12 7.57 -6.37
N THR A 66 0.68 6.46 -5.77
CA THR A 66 -0.52 5.71 -6.19
C THR A 66 -1.75 6.60 -6.14
N LEU A 67 -1.95 7.32 -5.02
CA LEU A 67 -3.01 8.33 -4.90
C LEU A 67 -2.86 9.42 -5.96
N LEU A 68 -1.66 9.98 -6.12
CA LEU A 68 -1.40 11.03 -7.12
C LEU A 68 -1.76 10.58 -8.54
N GLY A 69 -1.24 9.43 -8.96
CA GLY A 69 -1.46 8.89 -10.31
C GLY A 69 -2.93 8.63 -10.58
N LEU A 70 -3.59 7.85 -9.72
CA LEU A 70 -5.00 7.50 -9.92
C LEU A 70 -5.92 8.71 -9.80
N TYR A 71 -5.63 9.67 -8.91
CA TYR A 71 -6.44 10.88 -8.80
C TYR A 71 -6.31 11.78 -10.03
N LYS A 72 -5.05 12.09 -10.43
CA LYS A 72 -4.73 13.08 -11.47
C LYS A 72 -4.84 12.52 -12.89
N ASN A 73 -4.27 11.35 -13.11
CA ASN A 73 -4.07 10.78 -14.44
C ASN A 73 -5.05 9.64 -14.76
N LYS A 74 -5.87 9.22 -13.78
CA LYS A 74 -6.72 8.03 -13.86
C LYS A 74 -5.93 6.74 -14.19
N ARG A 75 -4.63 6.74 -13.87
CA ARG A 75 -3.69 5.65 -14.13
C ARG A 75 -2.49 5.77 -13.19
N LEU A 76 -1.84 4.66 -12.87
CA LEU A 76 -0.62 4.69 -12.06
C LEU A 76 0.49 5.45 -12.80
N ILE A 77 1.42 6.03 -12.05
CA ILE A 77 2.58 6.71 -12.61
C ILE A 77 3.52 5.65 -13.22
N GLU A 78 3.90 5.84 -14.47
CA GLU A 78 4.87 4.98 -15.17
C GLU A 78 6.23 4.99 -14.46
N ASN A 79 6.90 3.84 -14.44
CA ASN A 79 8.21 3.66 -13.80
C ASN A 79 8.26 3.96 -12.29
N ASP A 80 7.11 4.11 -11.61
CA ASP A 80 7.10 4.24 -10.16
C ASP A 80 7.45 2.90 -9.50
N HIS A 81 8.18 2.98 -8.39
CA HIS A 81 8.81 1.81 -7.77
C HIS A 81 7.81 0.82 -7.18
N ASP A 82 6.68 1.34 -6.70
CA ASP A 82 5.71 0.63 -5.87
C ASP A 82 4.33 1.25 -5.93
N GLU A 83 3.39 0.55 -5.29
CA GLU A 83 2.07 1.07 -5.00
C GLU A 83 1.89 1.17 -3.47
N ASP A 84 1.23 2.21 -2.98
CA ASP A 84 0.93 2.40 -1.56
C ASP A 84 -0.60 2.41 -1.32
N ILE A 85 -1.04 1.66 -0.31
CA ILE A 85 -2.32 1.89 0.37
C ILE A 85 -2.08 2.20 1.86
N GLY A 86 -2.94 3.02 2.44
CA GLY A 86 -2.95 3.29 3.87
C GLY A 86 -4.12 2.60 4.57
N THR A 87 -3.92 2.22 5.83
CA THR A 87 -4.97 1.80 6.76
C THR A 87 -4.64 2.24 8.18
N ASP A 88 -5.60 2.17 9.11
CA ASP A 88 -5.38 2.51 10.52
C ASP A 88 -4.53 1.43 11.22
N ILE A 89 -3.60 1.84 12.09
CA ILE A 89 -2.75 0.93 12.89
C ILE A 89 -3.56 -0.06 13.72
N LYS A 90 -4.81 0.26 14.10
CA LYS A 90 -5.69 -0.68 14.80
C LYS A 90 -6.01 -1.93 13.97
N ASN A 91 -5.89 -1.83 12.64
CA ASN A 91 -6.12 -2.94 11.72
C ASN A 91 -4.89 -3.84 11.55
N LEU A 92 -3.77 -3.57 12.24
CA LEU A 92 -2.55 -4.35 12.12
C LEU A 92 -2.76 -5.85 12.36
N ASP A 93 -3.47 -6.22 13.42
CA ASP A 93 -3.64 -7.63 13.78
C ASP A 93 -4.50 -8.38 12.74
N ILE A 94 -5.61 -7.78 12.30
CA ILE A 94 -6.45 -8.37 11.23
C ILE A 94 -5.71 -8.41 9.89
N VAL A 95 -4.89 -7.40 9.57
CA VAL A 95 -4.06 -7.45 8.36
C VAL A 95 -3.06 -8.61 8.44
N ALA A 96 -2.35 -8.73 9.55
CA ALA A 96 -1.32 -9.75 9.72
C ALA A 96 -1.89 -11.19 9.76
N ARG A 97 -3.02 -11.40 10.43
CA ARG A 97 -3.57 -12.74 10.69
C ARG A 97 -4.67 -13.18 9.72
N LYS A 98 -5.27 -12.26 8.97
CA LYS A 98 -6.39 -12.56 8.06
C LYS A 98 -6.13 -12.11 6.63
N ILE A 99 -5.73 -10.86 6.43
CA ILE A 99 -5.53 -10.31 5.08
C ILE A 99 -4.31 -10.93 4.40
N ILE A 100 -3.16 -10.99 5.08
CA ILE A 100 -1.94 -11.59 4.52
C ILE A 100 -2.19 -13.05 4.08
N PRO A 101 -2.77 -13.95 4.90
CA PRO A 101 -3.08 -15.30 4.43
C PRO A 101 -4.00 -15.36 3.21
N LYS A 102 -4.99 -14.46 3.09
CA LYS A 102 -5.82 -14.36 1.88
C LYS A 102 -5.00 -13.91 0.67
N LEU A 103 -4.11 -12.94 0.83
CA LEU A 103 -3.20 -12.49 -0.22
C LEU A 103 -2.26 -13.62 -0.67
N GLU A 104 -1.70 -14.37 0.27
CA GLU A 104 -0.86 -15.54 -0.02
C GLU A 104 -1.63 -16.60 -0.80
N SER A 105 -2.92 -16.82 -0.50
CA SER A 105 -3.76 -17.78 -1.22
C SER A 105 -4.01 -17.42 -2.70
N ILE A 106 -3.78 -16.16 -3.09
CA ILE A 106 -3.89 -15.69 -4.48
C ILE A 106 -2.53 -15.31 -5.09
N GLY A 107 -1.43 -15.81 -4.49
CA GLY A 107 -0.08 -15.74 -5.05
C GLY A 107 0.78 -14.56 -4.62
N PHE A 108 0.33 -13.74 -3.65
CA PHE A 108 1.23 -12.74 -3.05
C PHE A 108 2.21 -13.38 -2.07
N VAL A 109 3.34 -12.73 -1.86
CA VAL A 109 4.33 -13.10 -0.85
C VAL A 109 4.70 -11.87 -0.02
N VAL A 110 4.81 -12.02 1.30
CA VAL A 110 5.34 -10.96 2.17
C VAL A 110 6.85 -10.85 1.99
N ILE A 111 7.34 -9.66 1.65
CA ILE A 111 8.78 -9.43 1.42
C ILE A 111 9.43 -8.46 2.40
N ARG A 112 8.66 -7.56 3.03
CA ARG A 112 9.21 -6.58 3.96
C ARG A 112 8.26 -6.31 5.11
N CYS A 113 8.80 -6.37 6.32
CA CYS A 113 8.11 -6.09 7.58
C CYS A 113 9.07 -5.31 8.49
N PRO A 114 9.03 -3.98 8.53
CA PRO A 114 9.89 -3.21 9.42
C PRO A 114 9.57 -3.51 10.90
N LYS A 115 10.60 -3.44 11.75
CA LYS A 115 10.50 -3.74 13.19
C LYS A 115 9.46 -2.90 13.94
N ASP A 116 9.16 -1.69 13.44
CA ASP A 116 8.21 -0.76 14.07
C ASP A 116 6.75 -0.98 13.61
N ASN A 117 6.48 -2.02 12.81
CA ASN A 117 5.18 -2.33 12.21
C ASN A 117 4.54 -1.17 11.45
N SER A 118 5.35 -0.27 10.90
CA SER A 118 4.84 0.89 10.17
C SER A 118 4.23 0.56 8.80
N MET A 119 4.58 -0.59 8.24
CA MET A 119 4.07 -1.10 6.96
C MET A 119 4.27 -2.62 6.87
N VAL A 120 3.65 -3.23 5.87
CA VAL A 120 4.04 -4.53 5.31
C VAL A 120 4.02 -4.44 3.80
N SER A 121 5.06 -4.98 3.14
CA SER A 121 5.13 -5.03 1.67
C SER A 121 4.82 -6.44 1.20
N VAL A 122 3.86 -6.55 0.27
CA VAL A 122 3.50 -7.80 -0.40
C VAL A 122 3.82 -7.71 -1.87
N ILE A 123 4.32 -8.78 -2.48
CA ILE A 123 4.71 -8.83 -3.90
C ILE A 123 3.94 -9.92 -4.62
N ARG A 124 3.54 -9.65 -5.88
CA ARG A 124 3.09 -10.66 -6.84
C ARG A 124 3.54 -10.21 -8.22
N ASP A 125 4.00 -11.15 -9.05
CA ASP A 125 4.49 -10.85 -10.40
C ASP A 125 5.53 -9.70 -10.44
N TRP A 126 6.48 -9.74 -9.48
CA TRP A 126 7.57 -8.77 -9.33
C TRP A 126 7.15 -7.31 -9.09
N ARG A 127 5.88 -7.02 -8.83
CA ARG A 127 5.39 -5.71 -8.38
C ARG A 127 4.91 -5.80 -6.94
N TYR A 128 5.39 -4.88 -6.10
CA TYR A 128 5.07 -4.88 -4.68
C TYR A 128 4.18 -3.70 -4.31
N ILE A 129 3.35 -3.93 -3.30
CA ILE A 129 2.43 -2.96 -2.71
C ILE A 129 2.73 -2.83 -1.23
N ASP A 130 2.90 -1.59 -0.77
CA ASP A 130 3.04 -1.24 0.64
C ASP A 130 1.66 -1.02 1.28
N ILE A 131 1.36 -1.82 2.30
CA ILE A 131 0.23 -1.59 3.22
C ILE A 131 0.76 -0.81 4.40
N CYS A 132 0.49 0.50 4.42
CA CYS A 132 1.02 1.45 5.40
C CYS A 132 0.07 1.60 6.61
N PHE A 133 0.58 1.40 7.82
CA PHE A 133 -0.21 1.51 9.05
C PHE A 133 -0.09 2.89 9.67
N PHE A 134 -1.14 3.69 9.55
CA PHE A 134 -1.18 5.05 10.05
C PHE A 134 -1.56 5.10 11.52
N LYS A 135 -0.84 5.93 12.27
CA LYS A 135 -1.10 6.20 13.69
C LYS A 135 -1.10 7.68 13.97
N HIS A 136 -1.82 8.07 15.01
CA HIS A 136 -1.83 9.44 15.49
C HIS A 136 -0.52 9.79 16.22
N ARG A 137 -0.06 11.02 15.99
CA ARG A 137 0.98 11.70 16.78
C ARG A 137 0.54 13.14 17.01
N GLY A 138 -0.24 13.35 18.07
CA GLY A 138 -0.91 14.63 18.32
C GLY A 138 -1.85 14.99 17.16
N ARG A 139 -1.68 16.18 16.58
CA ARG A 139 -2.47 16.66 15.42
C ARG A 139 -2.03 16.08 14.08
N LYS A 140 -1.10 15.11 14.07
CA LYS A 140 -0.62 14.45 12.86
C LYS A 140 -1.11 13.00 12.79
N TYR A 141 -1.24 12.49 11.57
CA TYR A 141 -1.58 11.10 11.27
C TYR A 141 -0.64 10.60 10.16
N GLY A 142 -0.06 9.41 10.32
CA GLY A 142 1.00 8.96 9.43
C GLY A 142 1.70 7.68 9.87
N TYR A 143 2.72 7.31 9.11
CA TYR A 143 3.52 6.09 9.28
C TYR A 143 5.00 6.41 9.07
N GLN A 144 5.90 5.62 9.67
CA GLN A 144 7.34 5.88 9.68
C GLN A 144 7.69 7.35 9.96
N LYS A 145 8.29 8.06 8.98
CA LYS A 145 8.63 9.48 9.02
C LYS A 145 7.64 10.36 8.25
N LYS A 146 6.65 9.75 7.56
CA LYS A 146 5.66 10.42 6.71
C LYS A 146 4.41 10.75 7.54
N PHE A 147 4.36 11.97 8.09
CA PHE A 147 3.25 12.44 8.90
C PHE A 147 2.57 13.66 8.30
N PHE A 148 1.24 13.62 8.27
CA PHE A 148 0.38 14.63 7.66
C PHE A 148 -0.51 15.27 8.73
N PRO A 149 -1.05 16.49 8.51
CA PRO A 149 -2.17 17.00 9.31
C PRO A 149 -3.31 15.99 9.39
N ALA A 150 -3.74 15.63 10.60
CA ALA A 150 -4.76 14.59 10.82
C ALA A 150 -6.09 14.91 10.12
N LYS A 151 -6.41 16.20 9.97
CA LYS A 151 -7.60 16.66 9.24
C LYS A 151 -7.73 16.09 7.83
N TYR A 152 -6.61 15.77 7.17
CA TYR A 152 -6.62 15.24 5.82
C TYR A 152 -7.23 13.83 5.70
N TYR A 153 -7.27 13.08 6.79
CA TYR A 153 -7.74 11.69 6.83
C TYR A 153 -8.98 11.50 7.71
N GLN A 154 -9.75 12.58 7.95
CA GLN A 154 -10.98 12.54 8.76
C GLN A 154 -12.19 11.99 8.00
N SER A 155 -12.18 12.04 6.66
CA SER A 155 -13.24 11.50 5.82
C SER A 155 -12.67 11.00 4.50
N TYR A 156 -13.42 10.09 3.87
CA TYR A 156 -13.02 9.41 2.65
C TYR A 156 -14.16 9.47 1.63
N THR A 157 -13.79 9.52 0.36
CA THR A 157 -14.68 9.43 -0.80
C THR A 157 -14.17 8.33 -1.72
N THR A 158 -14.94 7.97 -2.73
CA THR A 158 -14.51 7.07 -3.80
C THR A 158 -14.20 7.84 -5.08
N ILE A 159 -13.33 7.26 -5.89
CA ILE A 159 -13.17 7.56 -7.32
C ILE A 159 -13.34 6.27 -8.11
N GLU A 160 -13.82 6.36 -9.34
CA GLU A 160 -14.03 5.22 -10.22
C GLU A 160 -13.05 5.29 -11.40
N ILE A 161 -12.37 4.17 -11.68
CA ILE A 161 -11.44 4.00 -12.80
C ILE A 161 -11.60 2.57 -13.32
N ASP A 162 -11.92 2.42 -14.61
CA ASP A 162 -12.14 1.13 -15.28
C ASP A 162 -13.11 0.23 -14.49
N ASP A 163 -14.31 0.76 -14.21
CA ASP A 163 -15.41 0.13 -13.47
C ASP A 163 -15.00 -0.41 -12.09
N PHE A 164 -13.98 0.20 -11.47
CA PHE A 164 -13.48 -0.17 -10.15
C PHE A 164 -13.40 1.05 -9.24
N GLU A 165 -13.95 0.91 -8.03
CA GLU A 165 -13.97 1.97 -7.03
C GLU A 165 -12.72 1.92 -6.14
N TYR A 166 -12.11 3.09 -5.93
CA TYR A 166 -10.98 3.28 -5.04
C TYR A 166 -11.33 4.30 -3.95
N LYS A 167 -11.12 3.93 -2.69
CA LYS A 167 -11.23 4.88 -1.56
C LYS A 167 -10.03 5.82 -1.54
N ILE A 168 -10.31 7.12 -1.41
CA ILE A 168 -9.32 8.18 -1.25
C ILE A 168 -9.72 9.12 -0.11
N PRO A 169 -8.78 9.83 0.52
CA PRO A 169 -9.14 10.85 1.51
C PRO A 169 -9.85 12.03 0.83
N THR A 170 -10.89 12.60 1.45
CA THR A 170 -11.62 13.74 0.85
C THR A 170 -10.71 14.93 0.58
N TYR A 171 -9.68 15.13 1.41
CA TYR A 171 -8.68 16.19 1.27
C TYR A 171 -7.51 15.79 0.35
N THR A 172 -7.74 14.94 -0.66
CA THR A 172 -6.70 14.44 -1.57
C THR A 172 -5.85 15.55 -2.20
N LYS A 173 -6.48 16.66 -2.62
CA LYS A 173 -5.76 17.82 -3.19
C LYS A 173 -4.75 18.41 -2.21
N ASP A 174 -5.13 18.55 -0.94
CA ASP A 174 -4.24 19.08 0.10
C ASP A 174 -3.12 18.10 0.44
N ILE A 175 -3.41 16.80 0.44
CA ILE A 175 -2.39 15.75 0.64
C ILE A 175 -1.36 15.79 -0.49
N ILE A 176 -1.80 15.87 -1.74
CA ILE A 176 -0.91 15.95 -2.91
C ILE A 176 -0.06 17.22 -2.86
N LYS A 177 -0.68 18.38 -2.57
CA LYS A 177 0.03 19.64 -2.41
C LYS A 177 1.06 19.59 -1.28
N PHE A 178 0.69 19.02 -0.14
CA PHE A 178 1.59 18.86 1.00
C PHE A 178 2.77 17.92 0.69
N SER A 179 2.53 16.86 -0.07
CA SER A 179 3.53 15.81 -0.33
C SER A 179 4.51 16.17 -1.42
N TYR A 180 4.05 16.85 -2.47
CA TYR A 180 4.81 17.05 -3.71
C TYR A 180 4.94 18.52 -4.13
N ASN A 181 4.33 19.45 -3.38
CA ASN A 181 4.29 20.88 -3.71
C ASN A 181 3.70 21.18 -5.10
N ILE A 182 2.65 20.43 -5.49
CA ILE A 182 1.92 20.60 -6.77
C ILE A 182 0.42 20.80 -6.54
N THR A 183 -0.26 21.40 -7.51
CA THR A 183 -1.72 21.58 -7.50
C THR A 183 -2.36 20.64 -8.53
N VAL A 184 -3.51 20.05 -8.18
CA VAL A 184 -4.29 19.09 -8.99
C VAL A 184 -5.79 19.35 -8.92
#